data_AF-A0A7L6AW51-F1
#
_entry.id   AF-A0A7L6AW51-F1
#
_cell.length_a   1.000
_cell.length_b   1.000
_cell.length_c   1.000
_cell.angle_alpha   90.00
_cell.angle_beta   90.00
_cell.angle_gamma   90.00
#
_symmetry.space_group_name_H-M   'P 1'
#
loop_
_entity.id
_entity.type
_entity.pdbx_description
1 polymer ?
#
loop_
_entity_poly.entity_id
_entity_poly.type
_entity_poly.pdbx_seq_one_letter_code
_entity_poly.pdbx_strand_id
1 'polypeptide(L)'
;MPQTISVSADNRTAVKSRIQELNRLAQDADTQMRNALTARNQEAATQWRQRRDAYNAEVKKLTDWLNNPTGRCPTGQRQRPKRHRRRADGSGSATSGQTAL
;
A
#
# COMPACT_ATOMS: atom_id res chain seq x y z
N MET A 1 -34.57 -8.26 26.58
CA MET A 1 -34.18 -7.43 25.43
C MET A 1 -32.69 -7.67 25.16
N PRO A 2 -32.30 -8.21 23.99
CA PRO A 2 -30.92 -8.65 23.73
C PRO A 2 -29.97 -7.46 23.50
N GLN A 3 -28.87 -7.44 24.23
CA GLN A 3 -27.82 -6.41 24.18
C GLN A 3 -26.62 -6.93 23.38
N THR A 4 -26.66 -6.80 22.05
CA THR A 4 -25.54 -7.22 21.17
C THR A 4 -24.98 -6.08 20.31
N ILE A 5 -25.53 -4.87 20.43
CA ILE A 5 -25.23 -3.76 19.49
C ILE A 5 -24.02 -2.91 19.95
N SER A 6 -23.71 -2.84 21.26
CA SER A 6 -22.66 -1.95 21.77
C SER A 6 -21.26 -2.30 21.27
N VAL A 7 -20.83 -3.56 21.36
CA VAL A 7 -19.46 -3.97 21.04
C VAL A 7 -19.05 -3.61 19.60
N SER A 8 -19.98 -3.63 18.65
CA SER A 8 -19.71 -3.31 17.24
C SER A 8 -19.62 -1.80 16.98
N ALA A 9 -20.38 -0.98 17.69
CA ALA A 9 -20.36 0.47 17.58
C ALA A 9 -19.11 1.07 18.26
N ASP A 10 -18.74 0.55 19.43
CA ASP A 10 -17.52 0.92 20.15
C ASP A 10 -16.28 0.59 19.31
N ASN A 11 -16.25 -0.60 18.68
CA ASN A 11 -15.13 -1.03 17.84
C ASN A 11 -15.02 -0.18 16.55
N ARG A 12 -16.16 0.20 15.94
CA ARG A 12 -16.17 1.13 14.80
C ARG A 12 -15.66 2.53 15.18
N THR A 13 -16.02 3.02 16.35
CA THR A 13 -15.55 4.31 16.87
C THR A 13 -14.04 4.27 17.13
N ALA A 14 -13.55 3.20 17.76
CA ALA A 14 -12.12 2.98 17.99
C ALA A 14 -11.32 2.94 16.67
N VAL A 15 -11.84 2.26 15.65
CA VAL A 15 -11.20 2.20 14.33
C VAL A 15 -11.18 3.57 13.64
N LYS A 16 -12.24 4.36 13.74
CA LYS A 16 -12.25 5.74 13.22
C LYS A 16 -11.22 6.63 13.92
N SER A 17 -11.11 6.55 15.25
CA SER A 17 -10.09 7.28 16.02
C SER A 17 -8.67 6.86 15.59
N ARG A 18 -8.44 5.56 15.38
CA ARG A 18 -7.15 5.05 14.90
C ARG A 18 -6.81 5.56 13.49
N ILE A 19 -7.80 5.65 12.59
CA ILE A 19 -7.61 6.26 11.25
C ILE A 19 -7.21 7.74 11.38
N GLN A 20 -7.86 8.50 12.26
CA GLN A 20 -7.51 9.91 12.47
C GLN A 20 -6.07 10.06 13.00
N GLU A 21 -5.68 9.21 13.95
CA GLU A 21 -4.30 9.19 14.48
C GLU A 21 -3.28 8.86 13.39
N LEU A 22 -3.52 7.82 12.59
CA LEU A 22 -2.63 7.46 11.48
C LEU A 22 -2.52 8.56 10.43
N ASN A 23 -3.61 9.30 10.16
CA ASN A 23 -3.56 10.46 9.28
C ASN A 23 -2.69 11.59 9.86
N ARG A 24 -2.77 11.86 11.17
CA ARG A 24 -1.88 12.82 11.83
C ARG A 24 -0.42 12.37 11.74
N LEU A 25 -0.14 11.09 11.98
CA LEU A 25 1.21 10.53 11.85
C LEU A 25 1.74 10.60 10.41
N ALA A 26 0.87 10.44 9.41
CA ALA A 26 1.25 10.60 8.01
C ALA A 26 1.58 12.06 7.66
N GLN A 27 0.84 13.02 8.22
CA GLN A 27 1.12 14.46 8.06
C GLN A 27 2.43 14.87 8.76
N ASP A 28 2.67 14.35 9.96
CA ASP A 28 3.92 14.55 10.69
C ASP A 28 5.10 13.96 9.89
N ALA A 29 4.97 12.74 9.39
CA ALA A 29 5.98 12.11 8.55
C ALA A 29 6.25 12.91 7.26
N ASP A 30 5.24 13.53 6.63
CA ASP A 30 5.45 14.42 5.48
C ASP A 30 6.25 15.68 5.88
N THR A 31 5.94 16.24 7.05
CA THR A 31 6.68 17.38 7.61
C THR A 31 8.15 17.02 7.86
N GLN A 32 8.40 15.86 8.48
CA GLN A 32 9.75 15.37 8.72
C GLN A 32 10.49 14.99 7.43
N MET A 33 9.79 14.47 6.42
CA MET A 33 10.36 14.25 5.10
C MET A 33 10.82 15.58 4.48
N ARG A 34 10.00 16.64 4.55
CA ARG A 34 10.38 17.97 4.04
C ARG A 34 11.57 18.53 4.80
N ASN A 35 11.59 18.42 6.13
CA ASN A 35 12.72 18.84 6.95
C ASN A 35 14.01 18.09 6.58
N ALA A 36 13.92 16.78 6.37
CA ALA A 36 15.05 15.95 5.94
C ALA A 36 15.57 16.35 4.55
N LEU A 37 14.68 16.66 3.61
CA LEU A 37 15.05 17.16 2.28
C LEU A 37 15.74 18.53 2.36
N THR A 38 15.23 19.44 3.20
CA THR A 38 15.87 20.74 3.47
C THR A 38 17.28 20.55 4.07
N ALA A 39 17.43 19.59 4.97
CA ALA A 39 18.73 19.20 5.54
C ALA A 39 19.62 18.38 4.58
N ARG A 40 19.20 18.19 3.31
CA ARG A 40 19.88 17.36 2.30
C ARG A 40 20.14 15.92 2.75
N ASN A 41 19.36 15.42 3.68
CA ASN A 41 19.46 14.06 4.19
C ASN A 41 18.46 13.15 3.46
N GLN A 42 18.91 12.61 2.33
CA GLN A 42 18.09 11.79 1.42
C GLN A 42 17.69 10.44 2.05
N GLU A 43 18.52 9.89 2.91
CA GLU A 43 18.23 8.64 3.63
C GLU A 43 17.08 8.83 4.61
N ALA A 44 17.14 9.88 5.44
CA ALA A 44 16.06 10.23 6.36
C ALA A 44 14.76 10.53 5.59
N ALA A 45 14.83 11.29 4.49
CA ALA A 45 13.65 11.55 3.65
C ALA A 45 13.03 10.26 3.09
N THR A 46 13.84 9.28 2.71
CA THR A 46 13.37 7.97 2.23
C THR A 46 12.69 7.18 3.36
N GLN A 47 13.26 7.19 4.56
CA GLN A 47 12.66 6.54 5.72
C GLN A 47 11.30 7.17 6.10
N TRP A 48 11.21 8.49 6.11
CA TRP A 48 9.96 9.20 6.38
C TRP A 48 8.90 8.92 5.32
N ARG A 49 9.29 8.83 4.04
CA ARG A 49 8.39 8.40 2.96
C ARG A 49 7.86 6.99 3.20
N GLN A 50 8.73 6.03 3.53
CA GLN A 50 8.30 4.65 3.83
C GLN A 50 7.33 4.58 5.01
N ARG A 51 7.59 5.36 6.08
CA ARG A 51 6.69 5.46 7.25
C ARG A 51 5.32 6.02 6.85
N ARG A 52 5.29 7.09 6.07
CA ARG A 52 4.04 7.68 5.55
C ARG A 52 3.24 6.67 4.71
N ASP A 53 3.91 5.93 3.82
CA ASP A 53 3.28 4.89 3.00
C ASP A 53 2.74 3.73 3.85
N ALA A 54 3.43 3.34 4.93
CA ALA A 54 2.93 2.36 5.89
C ALA A 54 1.65 2.83 6.61
N TYR A 55 1.63 4.07 7.11
CA TYR A 55 0.45 4.65 7.75
C TYR A 55 -0.75 4.73 6.79
N ASN A 56 -0.52 5.15 5.54
CA ASN A 56 -1.57 5.18 4.51
C ASN A 56 -2.10 3.78 4.18
N ALA A 57 -1.25 2.76 4.17
CA ALA A 57 -1.67 1.38 3.97
C ALA A 57 -2.53 0.86 5.13
N GLU A 58 -2.21 1.22 6.38
CA GLU A 58 -3.04 0.90 7.55
C GLU A 58 -4.38 1.64 7.53
N VAL A 59 -4.39 2.94 7.21
CA VAL A 59 -5.64 3.71 7.02
C VAL A 59 -6.52 3.01 6.01
N LYS A 60 -6.00 2.63 4.84
CA LYS A 60 -6.77 1.94 3.80
C LYS A 60 -7.37 0.63 4.30
N LYS A 61 -6.63 -0.18 5.06
CA LYS A 61 -7.14 -1.44 5.64
C LYS A 61 -8.26 -1.19 6.64
N LEU A 62 -8.10 -0.20 7.51
CA LEU A 62 -9.11 0.17 8.52
C LEU A 62 -10.36 0.77 7.87
N THR A 63 -10.18 1.60 6.83
CA THR A 63 -11.28 2.13 6.03
C THR A 63 -12.02 1.03 5.27
N ASP A 64 -11.31 0.07 4.69
CA ASP A 64 -11.91 -1.10 4.02
C ASP A 64 -12.75 -1.92 5.01
N TRP A 65 -12.20 -2.20 6.20
CA TRP A 65 -12.93 -2.88 7.27
C TRP A 65 -14.19 -2.13 7.72
N LEU A 66 -14.13 -0.79 7.83
CA LEU A 66 -15.31 0.02 8.18
C LEU A 66 -16.42 -0.08 7.14
N ASN A 67 -16.05 -0.11 5.86
CA ASN A 67 -16.98 -0.19 4.72
C ASN A 67 -17.49 -1.61 4.47
N ASN A 68 -16.72 -2.64 4.82
CA ASN A 68 -17.09 -4.03 4.57
C ASN A 68 -16.80 -4.93 5.80
N PRO A 69 -17.64 -4.87 6.85
CA PRO A 69 -17.39 -5.56 8.12
C PRO A 69 -17.51 -7.10 8.06
N THR A 70 -17.95 -7.67 6.93
CA THR A 70 -18.27 -9.10 6.78
C THR A 70 -17.16 -9.98 6.19
N GLY A 71 -15.95 -9.46 5.91
CA GLY A 71 -14.99 -10.17 5.06
C GLY A 71 -13.56 -10.25 5.57
N ARG A 72 -13.30 -11.01 6.65
CA ARG A 72 -11.98 -11.44 7.15
C ARG A 72 -11.01 -10.33 7.61
N CYS A 73 -10.44 -10.55 8.79
CA CYS A 73 -9.25 -9.85 9.28
C CYS A 73 -8.16 -9.73 8.20
N PRO A 74 -7.45 -8.60 8.10
CA PRO A 74 -6.41 -8.37 7.11
C PRO A 74 -5.07 -9.01 7.52
N THR A 75 -5.07 -10.30 7.84
CA THR A 75 -3.86 -11.14 7.83
C THR A 75 -3.83 -11.90 6.51
N GLY A 76 -3.22 -11.28 5.50
CA GLY A 76 -2.73 -12.02 4.32
C GLY A 76 -3.66 -12.03 3.10
N GLN A 77 -3.91 -10.88 2.47
CA GLN A 77 -4.11 -10.86 1.02
C GLN A 77 -2.76 -10.64 0.34
N ARG A 78 -2.10 -11.78 0.12
CA ARG A 78 -1.02 -12.03 -0.83
C ARG A 78 -1.33 -11.28 -2.12
N GLN A 79 -0.67 -10.15 -2.35
CA GLN A 79 -0.78 -9.41 -3.61
C GLN A 79 -0.45 -10.39 -4.74
N ARG A 80 -1.43 -10.73 -5.56
CA ARG A 80 -1.18 -11.43 -6.82
C ARG A 80 -0.20 -10.56 -7.60
N PRO A 81 1.02 -11.03 -7.94
CA PRO A 81 1.87 -10.26 -8.81
C PRO A 81 1.12 -10.10 -10.14
N LYS A 82 0.82 -8.86 -10.51
CA LYS A 82 0.45 -8.52 -11.88
C LYS A 82 1.62 -9.00 -12.73
N ARG A 83 1.47 -10.16 -13.38
CA ARG A 83 2.41 -10.65 -14.40
C ARG A 83 2.57 -9.52 -15.41
N HIS A 84 3.70 -8.83 -15.33
CA HIS A 84 4.20 -8.02 -16.42
C HIS A 84 4.28 -8.95 -17.63
N ARG A 85 3.39 -8.77 -18.60
CA ARG A 85 3.53 -9.37 -19.92
C ARG A 85 4.65 -8.61 -20.62
N ARG A 86 5.90 -8.84 -20.19
CA ARG A 86 7.08 -8.61 -21.02
C ARG A 86 6.98 -9.62 -22.15
N ARG A 87 6.36 -9.24 -23.28
CA ARG A 87 6.70 -9.87 -24.55
C ARG A 87 8.00 -9.21 -24.97
N ALA A 88 9.07 -9.92 -24.67
CA ALA A 88 10.39 -9.62 -25.20
C ALA A 88 10.34 -9.71 -26.72
N ASP A 89 11.04 -8.76 -27.31
CA ASP A 89 11.57 -8.73 -28.65
C ASP A 89 12.17 -10.09 -29.06
N GLY A 90 11.94 -10.47 -30.31
CA GLY A 90 12.45 -11.68 -30.91
C GLY A 90 12.52 -11.50 -32.42
N SER A 91 13.37 -10.56 -32.82
CA SER A 91 13.82 -10.32 -34.19
C SER A 91 14.14 -11.63 -34.94
N GLY A 92 13.31 -11.99 -35.91
CA GLY A 92 13.57 -13.06 -36.86
C GLY A 92 14.27 -12.53 -38.10
N SER A 93 15.59 -12.44 -38.07
CA SER A 93 16.42 -12.18 -39.25
C SER A 93 16.31 -13.35 -40.23
N ALA A 94 15.64 -13.12 -41.36
CA ALA A 94 15.65 -14.05 -42.49
C ALA A 94 17.00 -13.93 -43.22
N THR A 95 17.83 -14.95 -43.11
CA THR A 95 18.98 -15.17 -44.00
C THR A 95 19.02 -16.64 -44.35
N SER A 96 18.25 -17.03 -45.38
CA SER A 96 18.42 -18.31 -46.07
C SER A 96 19.25 -18.05 -47.32
N GLY A 97 20.56 -18.18 -47.18
CA GLY A 97 21.46 -18.47 -48.28
C GLY A 97 21.86 -19.94 -48.15
N GLN A 98 21.26 -20.82 -48.96
CA GLN A 98 21.72 -22.19 -49.09
C GLN A 98 21.99 -22.48 -50.57
N THR A 99 23.28 -22.51 -50.85
CA THR A 99 23.98 -22.95 -52.05
C THR A 99 23.59 -24.38 -52.41
N ALA A 100 23.22 -24.63 -53.67
CA ALA A 100 23.16 -25.97 -54.26
C ALA A 100 24.39 -26.14 -55.17
N LEU A 101 25.13 -27.21 -54.92
CA LEU A 101 26.10 -27.84 -55.83
C LEU A 101 25.36 -28.92 -56.63
#